data_AF-A0A7G6Z5M1-F1
#
_entry.id   AF-A0A7G6Z5M1-F1
#
_cell.length_a   1.000
_cell.length_b   1.000
_cell.length_c   1.000
_cell.angle_alpha   90.00
_cell.angle_beta   90.00
_cell.angle_gamma   90.00
#
_symmetry.space_group_name_H-M   'P 1'
#
loop_
_entity.id
_entity.type
_entity.pdbx_description
1 polymer ?
#
loop_
_entity_poly.entity_id
_entity_poly.type
_entity_poly.pdbx_seq_one_letter_code
_entity_poly.pdbx_strand_id
1 'polypeptide(L)'
;MPGATEHGNIGAGQTMTIHSTAPRGIGSSDADGRSFDKIVRHGGRSFLATTTMAAIFVARAEDVIARLDTELVPLLHRDGVELLLVGPSTSFAVVDAAVGLRGPSPRK
;
A
#
# COMPACT_ATOMS: atom_id res chain seq x y z
N MET A 1 -14.90 -23.18 53.33
CA MET A 1 -15.53 -22.48 52.19
C MET A 1 -16.08 -21.14 52.68
N PRO A 2 -15.36 -20.02 52.47
CA PRO A 2 -15.98 -18.69 52.43
C PRO A 2 -15.79 -18.05 51.04
N GLY A 3 -16.87 -17.42 50.57
CA GLY A 3 -16.95 -16.75 49.27
C GLY A 3 -16.47 -15.30 49.26
N ALA A 4 -16.22 -14.86 48.02
CA ALA A 4 -16.21 -13.52 47.44
C ALA A 4 -15.99 -12.30 48.35
N THR A 5 -14.93 -11.53 48.06
CA THR A 5 -14.98 -10.06 47.96
C THR A 5 -13.76 -9.60 47.14
N GLU A 6 -13.97 -9.19 45.89
CA GLU A 6 -12.96 -8.49 45.09
C GLU A 6 -13.44 -7.05 44.91
N HIS A 7 -12.87 -6.13 45.69
CA HIS A 7 -12.96 -4.69 45.48
C HIS A 7 -11.55 -4.18 45.15
N GLY A 8 -11.35 -3.82 43.89
CA GLY A 8 -10.15 -3.11 43.43
C GLY A 8 -10.59 -1.92 42.58
N ASN A 9 -10.68 -0.74 43.20
CA ASN A 9 -10.79 0.54 42.51
C ASN A 9 -9.47 1.32 42.72
N ILE A 10 -9.22 2.24 41.78
CA ILE A 10 -8.11 3.20 41.60
C ILE A 10 -6.88 2.57 40.91
N GLY A 11 -6.37 3.04 39.78
CA GLY A 11 -6.50 4.35 39.15
C GLY A 11 -5.08 4.79 38.79
N ALA A 12 -4.67 4.58 37.55
CA ALA A 12 -3.57 5.30 36.92
C ALA A 12 -3.65 5.08 35.42
N GLY A 13 -4.09 6.13 34.71
CA GLY A 13 -3.93 6.20 33.28
C GLY A 13 -2.46 6.08 32.93
N GLN A 14 -2.10 5.01 32.24
CA GLN A 14 -0.95 4.99 31.36
C GLN A 14 -1.46 4.57 29.99
N THR A 15 -2.13 5.51 29.32
CA THR A 15 -2.11 5.53 27.86
C THR A 15 -0.65 5.68 27.48
N MET A 16 -0.03 4.57 27.10
CA MET A 16 1.28 4.56 26.49
C MET A 16 1.12 5.20 25.11
N THR A 17 1.23 6.53 25.06
CA THR A 17 1.27 7.26 23.80
C THR A 17 2.55 6.84 23.09
N ILE A 18 2.43 5.91 22.16
CA ILE A 18 3.53 5.52 21.29
C ILE A 18 3.79 6.72 20.37
N HIS A 19 4.67 7.62 20.78
CA HIS A 19 5.29 8.61 19.90
C HIS A 19 6.26 7.86 18.99
N SER A 20 5.71 7.11 18.04
CA SER A 20 6.48 6.49 16.98
C SER A 20 6.88 7.59 16.00
N THR A 21 8.04 8.21 16.21
CA THR A 21 8.70 9.08 15.25
C THR A 21 9.33 8.22 14.15
N ALA A 22 8.48 7.59 13.34
CA ALA A 22 8.85 7.14 12.01
C ALA A 22 8.59 8.30 11.04
N PRO A 23 9.48 8.60 10.08
CA PRO A 23 9.21 9.60 9.07
C PRO A 23 7.98 9.16 8.28
N ARG A 24 6.84 9.83 8.54
CA ARG A 24 5.57 9.55 7.86
C ARG A 24 5.70 9.99 6.41
N GLY A 25 6.09 9.05 5.54
CA GLY A 25 5.53 9.04 4.20
C GLY A 25 4.01 8.99 4.37
N ILE A 26 3.33 10.08 4.03
CA ILE A 26 1.86 10.17 4.04
C ILE A 26 1.34 9.25 2.92
N GLY A 27 1.36 7.94 3.15
CA GLY A 27 0.62 7.00 2.31
C GLY A 27 -0.81 7.50 2.21
N SER A 28 -1.32 7.63 1.00
CA SER A 28 -2.73 7.97 0.83
C SER A 28 -3.53 6.78 1.33
N SER A 29 -4.34 6.95 2.37
CA SER A 29 -5.25 5.91 2.86
C SER A 29 -6.68 6.14 2.37
N ASP A 30 -7.43 5.07 2.12
CA ASP A 30 -8.87 5.17 1.85
C ASP A 30 -9.71 5.11 3.14
N ALA A 31 -11.05 5.13 2.98
CA ALA A 31 -12.02 5.05 4.08
C ALA A 31 -11.94 3.73 4.86
N ASP A 32 -11.38 2.67 4.26
CA ASP A 32 -11.15 1.36 4.89
C ASP A 32 -9.75 1.27 5.53
N GLY A 33 -8.99 2.38 5.55
CA GLY A 33 -7.65 2.44 6.14
C GLY A 33 -6.56 1.77 5.31
N ARG A 34 -6.80 1.41 4.05
CA ARG A 34 -5.79 0.81 3.18
C ARG A 34 -4.78 1.87 2.75
N SER A 35 -3.53 1.68 3.11
CA SER A 35 -2.43 2.54 2.66
C SER A 35 -2.03 2.20 1.24
N PHE A 36 -2.11 3.17 0.34
CA PHE A 36 -1.60 3.07 -1.02
C PHE A 36 -0.23 3.74 -1.11
N ASP A 37 0.79 2.91 -1.26
CA ASP A 37 2.20 3.26 -1.14
C ASP A 37 3.05 2.75 -2.31
N LYS A 38 2.45 2.07 -3.29
CA LYS A 38 3.12 1.60 -4.52
C LYS A 38 2.51 2.20 -5.77
N ILE A 39 3.36 2.60 -6.72
CA ILE A 39 2.95 2.97 -8.07
C ILE A 39 3.36 1.85 -9.02
N VAL A 40 2.37 1.23 -9.66
CA VAL A 40 2.57 0.29 -10.77
C VAL A 40 2.51 1.07 -12.07
N ARG A 41 3.55 1.00 -12.90
CA ARG A 41 3.63 1.64 -14.23
C ARG A 41 3.48 0.58 -15.31
N HIS A 42 2.50 0.75 -16.18
CA HIS A 42 2.21 -0.20 -17.27
C HIS A 42 1.63 0.54 -18.48
N GLY A 43 2.19 0.32 -19.68
CA GLY A 43 1.65 0.89 -20.92
C GLY A 43 1.52 2.42 -20.91
N GLY A 44 2.44 3.13 -20.24
CA GLY A 44 2.39 4.59 -20.09
C GLY A 44 1.42 5.11 -19.02
N ARG A 45 0.67 4.23 -18.35
CA ARG A 45 -0.24 4.57 -17.24
C ARG A 45 0.41 4.25 -15.90
N SER A 46 -0.02 4.95 -14.86
CA SER A 46 0.45 4.77 -13.48
C SER A 46 -0.75 4.49 -12.59
N PHE A 47 -0.65 3.44 -11.76
CA PHE A 47 -1.71 2.98 -10.89
C PHE A 47 -1.21 2.97 -9.45
N LEU A 48 -1.91 3.68 -8.57
CA LEU A 48 -1.56 3.75 -7.16
C LEU A 48 -2.23 2.59 -6.41
N ALA A 49 -1.43 1.64 -5.95
CA ALA A 49 -1.86 0.40 -5.33
C ALA A 49 -1.29 0.27 -3.91
N THR A 50 -1.87 -0.62 -3.12
CA THR A 50 -1.25 -1.04 -1.85
C THR A 50 -0.05 -1.94 -2.14
N THR A 51 0.90 -2.00 -1.21
CA THR A 51 2.03 -2.94 -1.28
C THR A 51 1.58 -4.37 -1.59
N THR A 52 0.54 -4.87 -0.91
CA THR A 52 0.04 -6.23 -1.14
C THR A 52 -0.50 -6.43 -2.55
N MET A 53 -1.32 -5.49 -3.06
CA MET A 53 -1.89 -5.63 -4.40
C MET A 53 -0.84 -5.49 -5.51
N ALA A 54 0.13 -4.59 -5.33
CA ALA A 54 1.26 -4.48 -6.25
C ALA A 54 2.08 -5.78 -6.28
N ALA A 55 2.34 -6.40 -5.12
CA ALA A 55 3.09 -7.66 -5.04
C ALA A 55 2.34 -8.82 -5.72
N ILE A 56 1.02 -8.94 -5.53
CA ILE A 56 0.19 -9.95 -6.20
C ILE A 56 0.24 -9.76 -7.72
N PHE A 57 0.10 -8.52 -8.19
CA PHE A 57 0.21 -8.20 -9.60
C PHE A 57 1.58 -8.62 -10.18
N VAL A 58 2.68 -8.26 -9.50
CA VAL A 58 4.05 -8.60 -9.93
C VAL A 58 4.21 -10.12 -10.05
N ALA A 59 3.84 -10.86 -9.01
CA ALA A 59 3.98 -12.32 -9.00
C ALA A 59 3.23 -12.97 -10.17
N ARG A 60 2.02 -12.50 -10.47
CA ARG A 60 1.24 -13.03 -11.61
C ARG A 60 1.82 -12.59 -12.95
N ALA A 61 2.24 -11.34 -13.08
CA ALA A 61 2.83 -10.83 -14.31
C ALA A 61 4.14 -11.55 -14.65
N GLU A 62 5.00 -11.78 -13.67
CA GLU A 62 6.25 -12.54 -13.82
C GLU A 62 5.99 -13.99 -14.24
N ASP A 63 4.99 -14.66 -13.65
CA ASP A 63 4.59 -16.02 -14.03
C ASP A 63 4.09 -16.10 -15.48
N VAL A 64 3.25 -15.16 -15.91
CA VAL A 64 2.77 -15.08 -17.31
C VAL A 64 3.93 -14.89 -18.28
N ILE A 65 4.86 -13.98 -17.97
CA ILE A 65 6.05 -13.71 -18.78
C ILE A 65 6.96 -14.95 -18.83
N ALA A 66 7.22 -15.60 -17.69
CA ALA A 66 8.07 -16.79 -17.60
C ALA A 66 7.52 -17.97 -18.41
N ARG A 67 6.19 -18.08 -18.53
CA ARG A 67 5.51 -19.08 -19.34
C ARG A 67 5.48 -18.75 -20.84
N LEU A 68 6.01 -17.58 -21.25
CA LEU A 68 5.90 -17.04 -22.60
C LEU A 68 4.45 -16.90 -23.09
N ASP A 69 3.51 -16.68 -22.16
CA ASP A 69 2.08 -16.57 -22.43
C ASP A 69 1.66 -15.09 -22.51
N THR A 70 0.41 -14.84 -22.93
CA THR A 70 -0.22 -13.52 -22.91
C THR A 70 -1.58 -13.57 -22.23
N GLU A 71 -1.73 -12.82 -21.14
CA GLU A 71 -2.92 -12.84 -20.31
C GLU A 71 -3.32 -11.44 -19.81
N LEU A 72 -4.60 -11.26 -19.46
CA LEU A 72 -5.08 -10.10 -18.73
C LEU A 72 -4.88 -10.32 -17.22
N VAL A 73 -3.97 -9.56 -16.62
CA VAL A 73 -3.67 -9.63 -15.19
C VAL A 73 -4.42 -8.51 -14.46
N PRO A 74 -5.29 -8.83 -13.48
CA PRO A 74 -5.99 -7.81 -12.71
C PRO A 74 -5.05 -7.09 -11.76
N LEU A 75 -5.20 -5.77 -11.67
CA LEU A 75 -4.59 -4.92 -10.65
C LEU A 75 -5.69 -4.17 -9.91
N LEU A 76 -5.81 -4.43 -8.60
CA LEU A 76 -6.61 -3.60 -7.72
C LEU A 76 -5.78 -2.39 -7.29
N HIS A 77 -6.25 -1.20 -7.65
CA HIS A 77 -5.64 0.09 -7.32
C HIS A 77 -6.67 1.02 -6.68
N ARG A 78 -6.25 2.23 -6.32
CA ARG A 78 -7.06 3.22 -5.59
C ARG A 78 -8.42 3.50 -6.24
N ASP A 79 -8.47 3.58 -7.58
CA ASP A 79 -9.67 3.99 -8.31
C ASP A 79 -10.53 2.79 -8.75
N GLY A 80 -10.11 1.56 -8.44
CA GLY A 80 -10.84 0.34 -8.78
C GLY A 80 -9.93 -0.77 -9.29
N VAL A 81 -10.49 -1.59 -10.18
CA VAL A 81 -9.77 -2.71 -10.80
C VAL A 81 -9.46 -2.37 -12.25
N GLU A 82 -8.21 -2.58 -12.65
CA GLU A 82 -7.77 -2.48 -14.05
C GLU A 82 -7.30 -3.86 -14.53
N LEU A 83 -7.61 -4.22 -15.79
CA LEU A 83 -7.09 -5.42 -16.44
C LEU A 83 -5.91 -5.04 -17.35
N LEU A 84 -4.71 -5.46 -16.97
CA LEU A 84 -3.48 -5.12 -17.68
C LEU A 84 -3.04 -6.29 -18.56
N LEU A 85 -2.87 -6.03 -19.85
CA LEU A 85 -2.37 -7.04 -20.79
C LEU A 85 -0.87 -7.28 -20.56
N VAL A 86 -0.53 -8.47 -20.06
CA VAL A 86 0.84 -8.91 -19.81
C VAL A 86 1.18 -10.02 -20.79
N GLY A 87 2.31 -9.87 -21.48
CA GLY A 87 2.89 -10.90 -22.34
C GLY A 87 4.42 -10.80 -22.36
N PRO A 88 5.11 -11.59 -23.20
CA PRO A 88 6.57 -11.73 -23.12
C PRO A 88 7.34 -10.44 -23.44
N SER A 89 6.72 -9.51 -24.15
CA SER A 89 7.26 -8.19 -24.49
C SER A 89 6.78 -7.08 -23.55
N THR A 90 5.94 -7.40 -22.55
CA THR A 90 5.42 -6.42 -21.61
C THR A 90 6.52 -5.94 -20.67
N SER A 91 6.68 -4.62 -20.58
CA SER A 91 7.50 -3.95 -19.57
C SER A 91 6.60 -3.28 -18.53
N PHE A 92 6.87 -3.50 -17.25
CA PHE A 92 6.23 -2.79 -16.15
C PHE A 92 7.26 -2.42 -15.08
N ALA A 93 6.90 -1.50 -14.20
CA ALA A 93 7.72 -1.14 -13.04
C ALA A 93 6.85 -0.93 -11.81
N VAL A 94 7.36 -1.29 -10.63
CA VAL A 94 6.74 -0.99 -9.35
C VAL A 94 7.71 -0.15 -8.53
N VAL A 95 7.26 1.02 -8.09
CA VAL A 95 8.06 1.95 -7.29
C VAL A 95 7.30 2.41 -6.05
N ASP A 96 8.01 2.88 -5.04
CA ASP A 96 7.39 3.54 -3.90
C ASP A 96 6.71 4.85 -4.33
N ALA A 97 5.49 5.04 -3.85
CA ALA A 97 4.76 6.30 -4.00
C ALA A 97 5.40 7.34 -3.07
N ALA A 98 6.44 8.02 -3.55
CA ALA A 98 7.04 9.12 -2.81
C ALA A 98 6.00 10.26 -2.66
N VAL A 99 5.65 10.58 -1.43
CA VAL A 99 4.89 11.79 -1.09
C VAL A 99 5.74 13.00 -1.43
N GLY A 100 5.16 13.93 -2.19
CA GLY A 100 5.87 15.01 -2.86
C GLY A 100 6.88 15.77 -1.99
N LEU A 101 8.13 15.77 -2.44
CA LEU A 101 8.94 16.98 -2.32
C LEU A 101 8.48 17.94 -3.43
N ARG A 102 7.42 18.71 -3.15
CA ARG A 102 7.38 20.08 -3.70
C ARG A 102 8.58 20.79 -3.12
N GLY A 103 9.71 20.80 -3.83
CA GLY A 103 10.81 21.71 -3.53
C GLY A 103 10.26 23.15 -3.51
N PRO A 104 10.75 24.02 -2.62
CA PRO A 104 10.31 25.40 -2.59
C PRO A 104 10.53 26.02 -3.98
N SER A 105 9.46 26.49 -4.61
CA SER A 105 9.56 27.29 -5.83
C SER A 105 10.46 28.49 -5.51
N PRO A 106 11.51 28.78 -6.30
CA PRO A 106 12.29 29.98 -6.10
C PRO A 106 11.38 31.17 -6.41
N ARG A 107 11.00 31.92 -5.39
CA ARG A 107 10.41 33.24 -5.58
C ARG A 107 11.53 34.13 -6.16
N LYS A 108 11.30 34.65 -7.37
CA LYS A 108 12.07 35.76 -7.93
C LYS A 108 11.91 37.00 -7.08
#